data_AF-A0AAE8ME59-F1
#
_entry.id   AF-A0AAE8ME59-F1
#
_cell.length_a   1.000
_cell.length_b   1.000
_cell.length_c   1.000
_cell.angle_alpha   90.00
_cell.angle_beta   90.00
_cell.angle_gamma   90.00
#
_symmetry.space_group_name_H-M   'P 1'
#
loop_
_entity.id
_entity.type
_entity.pdbx_description
1 polymer ?
#
loop_
_entity_poly.entity_id
_entity_poly.type
_entity_poly.pdbx_seq_one_letter_code
_entity_poly.pdbx_strand_id
1 'polypeptide(L)'
;MNSKKAPDHSKVNPFNTGERRQHMQAVFRHLGLSFKEDWRPGVEDTVCKLLDSEGYRNSSISWFEWEVDKTIWSGLLKRKKIQDPAFQWPWDQGPDFDDLRAGFSLVYREWRTSRGLPVEELDPTKALQHKVPSKGEVSESGKSNPSSAAAEADQAEREIPAALMARRRAAEEIFAGEKAKIEVFKAGQTGMQRDGDGDTVISIDAPLPVRDEFGAHEELPSPCPVLPDAAARQQIWKSLGLETAGVPFPGCFELTLPPWMDFHDLVYGKDGALFAEIKRDNLIDKDLIIGWNMLNDRPVSLMVGPDPEAVYDVQDRQLWIRVRALWWRVIQWLLEVYEGRPLRLKGYLFIMQSLEVELGPISSLSDPKQLEVCWELVPRDNGKAARKAKAKRQTFDRQMPEIHAILMEPRQIMTALLEEWIDRAGLEFAEQRLDAVRYAWAIEEPGVAWRWCLEKHDKLNSPSP
;
A
#
# COMPACT_ATOMS: atom_id res chain seq x y z
N MET A 1 -34.83 -14.36 -26.59
CA MET A 1 -35.04 -13.66 -25.30
C MET A 1 -35.17 -12.18 -25.61
N ASN A 2 -36.29 -11.54 -25.27
CA ASN A 2 -36.44 -10.10 -25.47
C ASN A 2 -35.36 -9.38 -24.66
N SER A 3 -34.44 -8.70 -25.35
CA SER A 3 -33.44 -7.82 -24.75
C SER A 3 -34.17 -6.64 -24.09
N LYS A 4 -34.60 -6.85 -22.85
CA LYS A 4 -35.11 -5.76 -22.03
C LYS A 4 -33.90 -4.91 -21.66
N LYS A 5 -33.95 -3.63 -22.02
CA LYS A 5 -32.93 -2.64 -21.67
C LYS A 5 -32.70 -2.66 -20.15
N ALA A 6 -31.42 -2.62 -19.72
CA ALA A 6 -31.05 -2.56 -18.32
C ALA A 6 -31.73 -1.34 -17.63
N PRO A 7 -32.13 -1.46 -16.35
CA PRO A 7 -32.68 -0.33 -15.61
C PRO A 7 -31.72 0.86 -15.58
N ASP A 8 -32.22 2.07 -15.83
CA ASP A 8 -31.42 3.30 -15.85
C ASP A 8 -30.99 3.69 -14.43
N HIS A 9 -29.67 3.69 -14.18
CA HIS A 9 -29.07 4.01 -12.88
C HIS A 9 -28.94 5.52 -12.62
N SER A 10 -29.01 6.34 -13.68
CA SER A 10 -28.67 7.78 -13.61
C SER A 10 -29.63 8.62 -12.77
N LYS A 11 -30.82 8.09 -12.47
CA LYS A 11 -31.89 8.77 -11.72
C LYS A 11 -31.93 8.39 -10.23
N VAL A 12 -31.06 7.50 -9.78
CA VAL A 12 -31.04 7.01 -8.41
C VAL A 12 -30.00 7.77 -7.62
N ASN A 13 -30.38 8.34 -6.47
CA ASN A 13 -29.40 8.94 -5.57
C ASN A 13 -28.57 7.84 -4.88
N PRO A 14 -27.27 7.67 -5.20
CA PRO A 14 -26.46 6.60 -4.62
C PRO A 14 -26.26 6.74 -3.11
N PHE A 15 -26.41 7.94 -2.57
CA PHE A 15 -26.22 8.23 -1.15
C PHE A 15 -27.49 7.98 -0.32
N ASN A 16 -28.64 7.80 -0.97
CA ASN A 16 -29.87 7.42 -0.29
C ASN A 16 -30.01 5.89 -0.26
N THR A 17 -29.81 5.30 0.92
CA THR A 17 -29.89 3.84 1.13
C THR A 17 -31.23 3.24 0.68
N GLY A 18 -32.34 3.96 0.87
CA GLY A 18 -33.67 3.50 0.44
C GLY A 18 -33.80 3.42 -1.08
N GLU A 19 -33.43 4.49 -1.78
CA GLU A 19 -33.47 4.53 -3.25
C GLU A 19 -32.51 3.52 -3.88
N ARG A 20 -31.30 3.41 -3.32
CA ARG A 20 -30.29 2.43 -3.76
C ARG A 20 -30.84 1.01 -3.69
N ARG A 21 -31.39 0.60 -2.53
CA ARG A 21 -31.95 -0.75 -2.35
C ARG A 21 -33.17 -1.02 -3.23
N GLN A 22 -34.05 -0.03 -3.43
CA GLN A 22 -35.16 -0.16 -4.37
C GLN A 22 -34.66 -0.41 -5.80
N HIS A 23 -33.60 0.29 -6.21
CA HIS A 23 -32.95 0.06 -7.50
C HIS A 23 -32.32 -1.32 -7.61
N MET A 24 -31.60 -1.77 -6.58
CA MET A 24 -31.04 -3.12 -6.52
C MET A 24 -32.12 -4.20 -6.69
N GLN A 25 -33.25 -4.06 -6.00
CA GLN A 25 -34.37 -4.97 -6.14
C GLN A 25 -34.95 -4.95 -7.57
N ALA A 26 -35.05 -3.78 -8.21
CA ALA A 26 -35.52 -3.66 -9.58
C ALA A 26 -34.58 -4.35 -10.58
N VAL A 27 -33.27 -4.17 -10.43
CA VAL A 27 -32.24 -4.81 -11.26
C VAL A 27 -32.21 -6.32 -11.06
N PHE A 28 -32.23 -6.79 -9.81
CA PHE A 28 -32.26 -8.23 -9.54
C PHE A 28 -33.53 -8.87 -10.09
N ARG A 29 -34.70 -8.23 -9.93
CA ARG A 29 -35.95 -8.70 -10.53
C ARG A 29 -35.86 -8.76 -12.06
N HIS A 30 -35.22 -7.76 -12.69
CA HIS A 30 -34.98 -7.76 -14.13
C HIS A 30 -34.12 -8.95 -14.59
N LEU A 31 -33.13 -9.33 -13.78
CA LEU A 31 -32.23 -10.46 -14.01
C LEU A 31 -32.84 -11.82 -13.60
N GLY A 32 -34.09 -11.86 -13.14
CA GLY A 32 -34.71 -13.09 -12.62
C GLY A 32 -34.11 -13.57 -11.29
N LEU A 33 -33.49 -12.66 -10.54
CA LEU A 33 -32.91 -12.89 -9.22
C LEU A 33 -33.86 -12.39 -8.14
N SER A 34 -33.91 -13.10 -7.01
CA SER A 34 -34.61 -12.64 -5.81
C SER A 34 -33.61 -12.00 -4.84
N PHE A 35 -33.91 -10.78 -4.41
CA PHE A 35 -33.23 -10.15 -3.29
C PHE A 35 -33.76 -10.78 -2.00
N LYS A 36 -32.90 -11.47 -1.26
CA LYS A 36 -33.23 -12.04 0.05
C LYS A 36 -32.55 -11.21 1.13
N GLU A 37 -33.36 -10.68 2.03
CA GLU A 37 -32.86 -9.87 3.15
C GLU A 37 -31.96 -10.69 4.10
N ASP A 38 -32.17 -12.01 4.15
CA ASP A 38 -31.35 -12.97 4.91
C ASP A 38 -29.87 -13.03 4.51
N TRP A 39 -29.47 -12.45 3.36
CA TRP A 39 -28.05 -12.38 2.98
C TRP A 39 -27.29 -11.29 3.72
N ARG A 40 -28.03 -10.31 4.21
CA ARG A 40 -27.44 -9.11 4.78
C ARG A 40 -26.60 -9.38 6.03
N PRO A 41 -27.02 -10.20 7.01
CA PRO A 41 -26.18 -10.47 8.19
C PRO A 41 -24.81 -11.08 7.84
N GLY A 42 -24.77 -11.98 6.85
CA GLY A 42 -23.51 -12.58 6.39
C GLY A 42 -22.59 -11.56 5.71
N VAL A 43 -23.16 -10.65 4.91
CA VAL A 43 -22.40 -9.57 4.26
C VAL A 43 -21.98 -8.49 5.26
N GLU A 44 -22.82 -8.15 6.23
CA GLU A 44 -22.47 -7.24 7.32
C GLU A 44 -21.27 -7.78 8.10
N ASP A 45 -21.25 -9.07 8.45
CA ASP A 45 -20.08 -9.70 9.10
C ASP A 45 -18.82 -9.62 8.22
N THR A 46 -18.92 -9.83 6.90
CA THR A 46 -17.80 -9.64 5.96
C THR A 46 -17.30 -8.19 5.96
N VAL A 47 -18.19 -7.21 5.84
CA VAL A 47 -17.81 -5.78 5.84
C VAL A 47 -17.22 -5.38 7.20
N CYS A 48 -17.72 -5.91 8.30
CA CYS A 48 -17.14 -5.67 9.61
C CYS A 48 -15.71 -6.24 9.74
N LYS A 49 -15.47 -7.46 9.23
CA LYS A 49 -14.11 -8.03 9.17
C LYS A 49 -13.17 -7.21 8.30
N LEU A 50 -13.64 -6.74 7.15
CA LEU A 50 -12.89 -5.83 6.29
C LEU A 50 -12.47 -4.57 7.06
N LEU A 51 -13.42 -3.88 7.68
CA LEU A 51 -13.16 -2.67 8.45
C LEU A 51 -12.18 -2.90 9.60
N ASP A 52 -12.29 -4.01 10.32
CA ASP A 52 -11.36 -4.37 11.38
C ASP A 52 -9.96 -4.69 10.85
N SER A 53 -9.88 -5.40 9.72
CA SER A 53 -8.61 -5.71 9.04
C SER A 53 -7.88 -4.46 8.54
N GLU A 54 -8.63 -3.40 8.21
CA GLU A 54 -8.11 -2.09 7.81
C GLU A 54 -7.84 -1.17 9.00
N GLY A 55 -8.06 -1.64 10.24
CA GLY A 55 -7.75 -0.93 11.48
C GLY A 55 -8.75 0.16 11.87
N TYR A 56 -9.93 0.21 11.23
CA TYR A 56 -10.95 1.18 11.58
C TYR A 56 -11.60 0.85 12.93
N ARG A 57 -11.84 1.87 13.74
CA ARG A 57 -12.54 1.72 15.03
C ARG A 57 -14.02 2.05 14.94
N ASN A 58 -14.39 2.83 13.93
CA ASN A 58 -15.72 3.34 13.65
C ASN A 58 -15.87 3.46 12.12
N SER A 59 -17.12 3.51 11.65
CA SER A 59 -17.47 3.76 10.26
C SER A 59 -18.72 4.63 10.21
N SER A 60 -18.83 5.56 9.26
CA SER A 60 -20.09 6.26 9.03
C SER A 60 -21.19 5.26 8.63
N ILE A 61 -22.43 5.54 9.03
CA ILE A 61 -23.59 4.72 8.67
C ILE A 61 -23.78 4.69 7.15
N SER A 62 -23.59 5.83 6.48
CA SER A 62 -23.79 5.98 5.05
C SER A 62 -22.79 5.12 4.26
N TRP A 63 -21.51 5.17 4.63
CA TRP A 63 -20.48 4.36 3.99
C TRP A 63 -20.70 2.87 4.25
N PHE A 64 -20.98 2.49 5.50
CA PHE A 64 -21.20 1.10 5.88
C PHE A 64 -22.34 0.47 5.07
N GLU A 65 -23.48 1.16 4.98
CA GLU A 65 -24.64 0.68 4.23
C GLU A 65 -24.37 0.61 2.72
N TRP A 66 -23.54 1.51 2.20
CA TRP A 66 -23.13 1.49 0.80
C TRP A 66 -22.23 0.28 0.49
N GLU A 67 -21.25 -0.01 1.35
CA GLU A 67 -20.34 -1.15 1.14
C GLU A 67 -21.07 -2.50 1.30
N VAL A 68 -22.02 -2.60 2.23
CA VAL A 68 -22.91 -3.77 2.37
C VAL A 68 -23.72 -3.99 1.09
N ASP A 69 -24.40 -2.95 0.60
CA ASP A 69 -25.23 -3.04 -0.60
C ASP A 69 -24.38 -3.41 -1.84
N LYS A 70 -23.20 -2.82 -1.98
CA LYS A 70 -22.24 -3.13 -3.06
C LYS A 70 -21.74 -4.56 -2.99
N THR A 71 -21.43 -5.06 -1.79
CA THR A 71 -20.96 -6.43 -1.59
C THR A 71 -22.05 -7.45 -1.89
N ILE A 72 -23.32 -7.17 -1.50
CA ILE A 72 -24.48 -7.98 -1.90
C ILE A 72 -24.60 -8.02 -3.43
N TRP A 73 -24.49 -6.86 -4.09
CA TRP A 73 -24.57 -6.75 -5.54
C TRP A 73 -23.53 -7.60 -6.26
N SER A 74 -22.25 -7.38 -5.96
CA SER A 74 -21.15 -8.10 -6.62
C SER A 74 -21.19 -9.59 -6.32
N GLY A 75 -21.50 -9.98 -5.07
CA GLY A 75 -21.61 -11.37 -4.67
C GLY A 75 -22.71 -12.13 -5.43
N LEU A 76 -23.83 -11.46 -5.69
CA LEU A 76 -24.95 -12.03 -6.45
C LEU A 76 -24.62 -12.28 -7.91
N LEU A 77 -24.09 -11.25 -8.59
CA LEU A 77 -23.75 -11.35 -10.00
C LEU A 77 -22.64 -12.38 -10.22
N LYS A 78 -21.63 -12.41 -9.33
CA LYS A 78 -20.57 -13.42 -9.34
C LYS A 78 -21.14 -14.83 -9.20
N ARG A 79 -22.02 -15.07 -8.21
CA ARG A 79 -22.66 -16.40 -8.00
C ARG A 79 -23.51 -16.83 -9.20
N LYS A 80 -24.09 -15.89 -9.94
CA LYS A 80 -24.91 -16.15 -11.13
C LYS A 80 -24.13 -16.08 -12.44
N LYS A 81 -22.82 -15.88 -12.38
CA LYS A 81 -21.92 -15.77 -13.53
C LYS A 81 -22.36 -14.69 -14.52
N ILE A 82 -22.91 -13.59 -14.02
CA ILE A 82 -23.32 -12.43 -14.83
C ILE A 82 -22.10 -11.50 -14.92
N GLN A 83 -21.51 -11.40 -16.12
CA GLN A 83 -20.31 -10.60 -16.38
C GLN A 83 -20.58 -9.36 -17.23
N ASP A 84 -21.83 -9.13 -17.64
CA ASP A 84 -22.20 -8.01 -18.49
C ASP A 84 -21.92 -6.67 -17.77
N PRO A 85 -21.06 -5.80 -18.33
CA PRO A 85 -20.72 -4.49 -17.76
C PRO A 85 -21.93 -3.62 -17.45
N ALA A 86 -23.04 -3.78 -18.18
CA ALA A 86 -24.27 -3.01 -17.94
C ALA A 86 -24.94 -3.32 -16.60
N PHE A 87 -24.55 -4.41 -15.93
CA PHE A 87 -25.04 -4.77 -14.60
C PHE A 87 -23.97 -4.64 -13.52
N GLN A 88 -22.78 -4.12 -13.81
CA GLN A 88 -21.81 -3.83 -12.77
C GLN A 88 -22.32 -2.76 -11.80
N TRP A 89 -21.69 -2.65 -10.63
CA TRP A 89 -22.05 -1.62 -9.66
C TRP A 89 -21.93 -0.24 -10.33
N PRO A 90 -23.04 0.51 -10.47
CA PRO A 90 -23.10 1.63 -11.41
C PRO A 90 -22.57 2.95 -10.84
N TRP A 91 -22.14 2.97 -9.58
CA TRP A 91 -21.73 4.17 -8.88
C TRP A 91 -20.26 4.11 -8.51
N ASP A 92 -19.46 4.91 -9.22
CA ASP A 92 -18.00 4.97 -9.04
C ASP A 92 -17.58 5.64 -7.73
N GLN A 93 -18.42 6.56 -7.24
CA GLN A 93 -18.19 7.31 -6.01
C GLN A 93 -19.17 6.86 -4.92
N GLY A 94 -18.62 6.42 -3.80
CA GLY A 94 -19.37 6.12 -2.58
C GLY A 94 -19.47 7.34 -1.65
N PRO A 95 -20.29 7.27 -0.59
CA PRO A 95 -20.26 8.23 0.51
C PRO A 95 -18.85 8.39 1.05
N ASP A 96 -18.52 9.57 1.58
CA ASP A 96 -17.25 9.71 2.28
C ASP A 96 -17.25 8.83 3.54
N PHE A 97 -16.16 8.09 3.72
CA PHE A 97 -15.96 7.21 4.87
C PHE A 97 -16.02 8.01 6.18
N ASP A 98 -15.42 9.20 6.14
CA ASP A 98 -15.24 10.10 7.27
C ASP A 98 -16.43 11.07 7.47
N ASP A 99 -17.48 11.00 6.62
CA ASP A 99 -18.69 11.80 6.80
C ASP A 99 -19.60 11.22 7.88
N LEU A 100 -19.34 11.66 9.11
CA LEU A 100 -20.06 11.23 10.30
C LEU A 100 -21.35 12.03 10.55
N ARG A 101 -21.81 12.88 9.62
CA ARG A 101 -23.04 13.68 9.80
C ARG A 101 -24.28 12.83 10.01
N ALA A 102 -24.30 11.63 9.42
CA ALA A 102 -25.38 10.66 9.60
C ALA A 102 -25.18 9.75 10.82
N GLY A 103 -24.07 9.90 11.56
CA GLY A 103 -23.69 9.06 12.69
C GLY A 103 -22.90 7.80 12.28
N PHE A 104 -22.59 6.98 13.28
CA PHE A 104 -21.83 5.74 13.12
C PHE A 104 -22.72 4.56 12.76
N SER A 105 -22.14 3.57 12.07
CA SER A 105 -22.75 2.25 11.92
C SER A 105 -22.87 1.57 13.28
N LEU A 106 -24.11 1.45 13.79
CA LEU A 106 -24.41 0.69 14.99
C LEU A 106 -24.04 -0.79 14.83
N VAL A 107 -24.28 -1.35 13.63
CA VAL A 107 -23.94 -2.75 13.31
C VAL A 107 -22.45 -3.01 13.51
N TYR A 108 -21.59 -2.15 12.96
CA TYR A 108 -20.15 -2.33 13.11
C TYR A 108 -19.69 -2.15 14.57
N ARG A 109 -20.27 -1.15 15.27
CA ARG A 109 -19.97 -0.89 16.68
C ARG A 109 -20.35 -2.06 17.59
N GLU A 110 -21.54 -2.64 17.39
CA GLU A 110 -22.02 -3.83 18.11
C GLU A 110 -21.18 -5.06 17.76
N TRP A 111 -20.81 -5.21 16.48
CA TRP A 111 -19.92 -6.28 16.02
C TRP A 111 -18.56 -6.23 16.72
N ARG A 112 -17.97 -5.03 16.89
CA ARG A 112 -16.70 -4.84 17.64
C ARG A 112 -16.89 -5.13 19.13
N THR A 113 -17.93 -4.54 19.74
CA THR A 113 -18.23 -4.71 21.18
C THR A 113 -18.45 -6.17 21.55
N SER A 114 -19.23 -6.91 20.75
CA SER A 114 -19.49 -8.34 20.97
C SER A 114 -18.26 -9.24 20.90
N ARG A 115 -17.14 -8.73 20.33
CA ARG A 115 -15.84 -9.41 20.24
C ARG A 115 -14.80 -8.88 21.21
N GLY A 116 -15.19 -7.99 22.14
CA GLY A 116 -14.26 -7.35 23.08
C GLY A 116 -13.26 -6.42 22.41
N LEU A 117 -13.53 -5.96 21.19
CA LEU A 117 -12.67 -5.03 20.48
C LEU A 117 -12.96 -3.59 20.90
N PRO A 118 -11.93 -2.72 21.01
CA PRO A 118 -12.13 -1.34 21.42
C PRO A 118 -12.97 -0.59 20.38
N VAL A 119 -13.92 0.19 20.86
CA VAL A 119 -14.70 1.16 20.10
C VAL A 119 -14.27 2.54 20.56
N GLU A 120 -14.09 3.46 19.61
CA GLU A 120 -13.80 4.84 19.95
C GLU A 120 -15.09 5.53 20.45
N GLU A 121 -15.10 5.85 21.75
CA GLU A 121 -16.13 6.67 22.37
C GLU A 121 -15.90 8.12 21.95
N LEU A 122 -16.78 8.64 21.11
CA LEU A 122 -16.75 10.05 20.78
C LEU A 122 -17.54 10.84 21.82
N ASP A 123 -16.87 11.86 22.34
CA ASP A 123 -17.50 12.92 23.10
C ASP A 123 -18.62 13.54 22.23
N PRO A 124 -19.89 13.46 22.66
CA PRO A 124 -21.04 13.96 21.91
C PRO A 124 -20.90 15.44 21.48
N THR A 125 -20.03 16.19 22.15
CA THR A 125 -19.76 17.60 21.85
C THR A 125 -18.93 17.81 20.56
N LYS A 126 -18.11 16.86 20.13
CA LYS A 126 -17.30 17.00 18.90
C LYS A 126 -18.08 16.71 17.61
N ALA A 127 -19.13 15.90 17.67
CA ALA A 127 -19.94 15.54 16.50
C ALA A 127 -20.85 16.67 15.98
N LEU A 128 -21.10 17.72 16.78
CA LEU A 128 -22.03 18.81 16.45
C LEU A 128 -21.35 20.10 15.96
N GLN A 129 -20.02 20.22 16.01
CA GLN A 129 -19.32 21.47 15.64
C GLN A 129 -19.09 21.66 14.14
N HIS A 130 -19.42 20.69 13.28
CA HIS A 130 -19.40 20.89 11.83
C HIS A 130 -20.76 21.44 11.32
N LYS A 131 -21.02 22.74 11.53
CA LYS A 131 -22.09 23.44 10.80
C LYS A 131 -21.75 24.90 10.43
N VAL A 132 -21.86 25.13 9.11
CA VAL A 132 -22.11 26.37 8.34
C VAL A 132 -20.96 27.38 8.21
N PRO A 133 -20.51 27.70 6.97
CA PRO A 133 -19.62 28.83 6.73
C PRO A 133 -20.39 30.14 6.93
N SER A 134 -20.13 30.83 8.05
CA SER A 134 -20.59 32.20 8.24
C SER A 134 -19.69 33.15 7.46
N LYS A 135 -20.34 33.99 6.65
CA LYS A 135 -19.75 34.99 5.80
C LYS A 135 -19.50 36.25 6.62
N GLY A 136 -18.21 36.58 6.79
CA GLY A 136 -17.72 37.93 7.05
C GLY A 136 -17.76 38.40 8.51
N GLU A 137 -16.58 38.49 9.12
CA GLU A 137 -16.21 39.64 9.93
C GLU A 137 -14.68 39.78 9.94
N VAL A 138 -14.24 40.94 9.45
CA VAL A 138 -12.85 41.40 9.52
C VAL A 138 -12.62 41.83 10.97
N SER A 139 -11.66 41.21 11.65
CA SER A 139 -11.13 41.75 12.90
C SER A 139 -9.60 41.63 12.94
N GLU A 140 -9.03 42.69 13.48
CA GLU A 140 -7.65 43.12 13.42
C GLU A 140 -6.69 42.26 14.27
N SER A 141 -5.49 42.05 13.71
CA SER A 141 -4.19 42.24 14.35
C SER A 141 -4.08 41.95 15.85
N GLY A 142 -3.78 40.68 16.17
CA GLY A 142 -3.24 40.26 17.47
C GLY A 142 -1.79 39.81 17.32
N LYS A 143 -0.86 40.54 17.94
CA LYS A 143 0.57 40.21 18.05
C LYS A 143 0.77 38.82 18.67
N SER A 144 1.41 37.90 17.95
CA SER A 144 1.86 36.62 18.48
C SER A 144 3.23 36.74 19.16
N ASN A 145 3.30 36.23 20.40
CA ASN A 145 4.55 36.04 21.15
C ASN A 145 5.26 34.76 20.65
N PRO A 146 6.57 34.78 20.41
CA PRO A 146 7.32 33.65 19.84
C PRO A 146 7.78 32.57 20.85
N SER A 147 7.06 32.34 21.96
CA SER A 147 7.57 31.50 23.07
C SER A 147 6.93 30.11 23.21
N SER A 148 6.00 29.71 22.34
CA SER A 148 5.25 28.43 22.48
C SER A 148 5.84 27.26 21.67
N ALA A 149 6.49 27.54 20.54
CA ALA A 149 6.90 26.50 19.58
C ALA A 149 8.02 25.57 20.12
N ALA A 150 8.91 26.08 20.96
CA ALA A 150 10.03 25.29 21.49
C ALA A 150 9.59 24.24 22.52
N ALA A 151 8.55 24.51 23.31
CA ALA A 151 8.03 23.56 24.31
C ALA A 151 7.19 22.43 23.66
N GLU A 152 6.49 22.74 22.57
CA GLU A 152 5.73 21.74 21.79
C GLU A 152 6.67 20.81 21.00
N ALA A 153 7.76 21.33 20.45
CA ALA A 153 8.80 20.52 19.79
C ALA A 153 9.48 19.54 20.76
N ASP A 154 9.86 20.01 21.97
CA ASP A 154 10.48 19.19 23.02
C ASP A 154 9.56 18.06 23.51
N GLN A 155 8.24 18.27 23.50
CA GLN A 155 7.25 17.26 23.87
C GLN A 155 7.05 16.23 22.75
N ALA A 156 6.92 16.68 21.50
CA ALA A 156 6.80 15.80 20.33
C ALA A 156 8.03 14.89 20.17
N GLU A 157 9.24 15.42 20.42
CA GLU A 157 10.49 14.65 20.31
C GLU A 157 10.64 13.59 21.42
N ARG A 158 10.01 13.78 22.59
CA ARG A 158 9.95 12.77 23.66
C ARG A 158 8.87 11.69 23.45
N GLU A 159 7.82 12.01 22.70
CA GLU A 159 6.73 11.06 22.39
C GLU A 159 7.14 10.04 21.31
N ILE A 160 8.00 10.42 20.36
CA ILE A 160 8.51 9.52 19.30
C ILE A 160 9.23 8.29 19.87
N PRO A 161 10.20 8.41 20.81
CA PRO A 161 10.82 7.27 21.47
C PRO A 161 9.83 6.34 22.17
N ALA A 162 8.81 6.88 22.85
CA ALA A 162 7.83 6.08 23.57
C ALA A 162 6.94 5.28 22.61
N ALA A 163 6.44 5.91 21.54
CA ALA A 163 5.64 5.25 20.52
C ALA A 163 6.42 4.16 19.79
N LEU A 164 7.70 4.41 19.48
CA LEU A 164 8.58 3.42 18.87
C LEU A 164 8.82 2.22 19.79
N MET A 165 9.10 2.46 21.06
CA MET A 165 9.31 1.38 22.04
C MET A 165 8.02 0.54 22.23
N ALA A 166 6.84 1.18 22.22
CA ALA A 166 5.57 0.47 22.24
C ALA A 166 5.38 -0.40 20.98
N ARG A 167 5.71 0.12 19.79
CA ARG A 167 5.67 -0.65 18.54
C ARG A 167 6.63 -1.85 18.58
N ARG A 168 7.86 -1.67 19.10
CA ARG A 168 8.84 -2.75 19.25
C ARG A 168 8.35 -3.85 20.19
N ARG A 169 7.81 -3.49 21.36
CA ARG A 169 7.22 -4.47 22.29
C ARG A 169 6.07 -5.25 21.66
N ALA A 170 5.15 -4.56 20.98
CA ALA A 170 4.05 -5.21 20.28
C ALA A 170 4.55 -6.19 19.19
N ALA A 171 5.61 -5.81 18.45
CA ALA A 171 6.24 -6.69 17.47
C ALA A 171 6.90 -7.91 18.12
N GLU A 172 7.60 -7.74 19.25
CA GLU A 172 8.21 -8.82 20.02
C GLU A 172 7.17 -9.81 20.56
N GLU A 173 6.03 -9.31 21.05
CA GLU A 173 4.91 -10.15 21.51
C GLU A 173 4.31 -10.98 20.36
N ILE A 174 4.10 -10.36 19.19
CA ILE A 174 3.61 -11.06 17.98
C ILE A 174 4.62 -12.13 17.55
N PHE A 175 5.91 -11.77 17.50
CA PHE A 175 6.99 -12.69 17.15
C PHE A 175 7.04 -13.90 18.09
N ALA A 176 7.01 -13.67 19.40
CA ALA A 176 7.02 -14.73 20.40
C ALA A 176 5.77 -15.62 20.28
N GLY A 177 4.61 -15.01 20.02
CA GLY A 177 3.37 -15.74 19.76
C GLY A 177 3.45 -16.66 18.54
N GLU A 178 4.06 -16.19 17.44
CA GLU A 178 4.24 -17.04 16.25
C GLU A 178 5.28 -18.14 16.47
N LYS A 179 6.40 -17.85 17.16
CA LYS A 179 7.37 -18.88 17.56
C LYS A 179 6.72 -19.99 18.37
N ALA A 180 5.83 -19.66 19.31
CA ALA A 180 5.10 -20.67 20.08
C ALA A 180 4.21 -21.55 19.18
N LYS A 181 3.54 -20.98 18.17
CA LYS A 181 2.74 -21.76 17.20
C LYS A 181 3.61 -22.68 16.34
N ILE A 182 4.78 -22.20 15.91
CA ILE A 182 5.76 -22.99 15.16
C ILE A 182 6.24 -24.19 15.99
N GLU A 183 6.51 -24.02 17.28
CA GLU A 183 6.90 -25.15 18.15
C GLU A 183 5.79 -26.20 18.28
N VAL A 184 4.53 -25.77 18.37
CA VAL A 184 3.38 -26.68 18.35
C VAL A 184 3.28 -27.41 17.01
N PHE A 185 3.47 -26.70 15.90
CA PHE A 185 3.48 -27.29 14.56
C PHE A 185 4.56 -28.37 14.42
N LYS A 186 5.80 -28.06 14.85
CA LYS A 186 6.92 -29.02 14.87
C LYS A 186 6.63 -30.25 15.72
N ALA A 187 5.98 -30.07 16.88
CA ALA A 187 5.62 -31.19 17.76
C ALA A 187 4.58 -32.13 17.12
N GLY A 188 3.69 -31.61 16.27
CA GLY A 188 2.73 -32.42 15.52
C GLY A 188 3.35 -33.24 14.38
N GLN A 189 4.50 -32.80 13.84
CA GLN A 189 5.23 -33.51 12.81
C GLN A 189 6.16 -34.59 13.39
N THR A 190 5.54 -35.63 13.96
CA THR A 190 6.23 -36.81 14.48
C THR A 190 6.93 -37.57 13.33
N GLY A 191 8.17 -37.21 12.98
CA GLY A 191 8.94 -37.92 11.95
C GLY A 191 9.99 -37.10 11.20
N MET A 192 9.97 -35.77 11.27
CA MET A 192 11.08 -34.96 10.74
C MET A 192 12.25 -34.99 11.72
N GLN A 193 13.34 -35.66 11.34
CA GLN A 193 14.58 -35.70 12.12
C GLN A 193 15.10 -34.27 12.34
N ARG A 194 15.34 -33.93 13.62
CA ARG A 194 15.97 -32.68 14.08
C ARG A 194 17.49 -32.77 13.95
N ASP A 195 17.99 -33.07 12.76
CA ASP A 195 19.43 -33.00 12.53
C ASP A 195 19.78 -31.51 12.37
N GLY A 196 20.05 -30.90 13.53
CA GLY A 196 20.21 -29.47 13.72
C GLY A 196 21.55 -28.99 13.19
N ASP A 197 21.51 -28.39 12.01
CA ASP A 197 22.23 -27.16 11.63
C ASP A 197 21.69 -26.73 10.25
N GLY A 198 20.37 -26.58 10.16
CA GLY A 198 19.72 -26.24 8.91
C GLY A 198 19.91 -24.76 8.60
N ASP A 199 20.45 -24.46 7.41
CA ASP A 199 20.56 -23.10 6.88
C ASP A 199 19.20 -22.38 6.98
N THR A 200 19.20 -21.20 7.61
CA THR A 200 18.04 -20.34 7.82
C THR A 200 18.13 -19.13 6.89
N VAL A 201 16.99 -18.61 6.42
CA VAL A 201 16.98 -17.41 5.57
C VAL A 201 17.45 -16.19 6.36
N ILE A 202 16.98 -16.05 7.59
CA ILE A 202 17.36 -14.97 8.50
C ILE A 202 18.13 -15.56 9.68
N SER A 203 19.24 -14.93 10.05
CA SER A 203 20.02 -15.30 11.24
C SER A 203 19.16 -15.27 12.50
N ILE A 204 19.40 -16.23 13.41
CA ILE A 204 18.69 -16.31 14.70
C ILE A 204 18.88 -15.05 15.55
N ASP A 205 19.98 -14.33 15.35
CA ASP A 205 20.30 -13.09 16.09
C ASP A 205 19.88 -11.82 15.33
N ALA A 206 19.23 -11.95 14.16
CA ALA A 206 18.80 -10.79 13.39
C ALA A 206 17.72 -9.99 14.16
N PRO A 207 17.87 -8.66 14.27
CA PRO A 207 16.90 -7.85 14.97
C PRO A 207 15.57 -7.82 14.22
N LEU A 208 14.46 -7.75 14.96
CA LEU A 208 13.14 -7.60 14.34
C LEU A 208 13.09 -6.31 13.51
N PRO A 209 12.66 -6.39 12.23
CA PRO A 209 12.58 -5.24 11.34
C PRO A 209 11.34 -4.40 11.67
N VAL A 210 11.44 -3.64 12.77
CA VAL A 210 10.42 -2.66 13.18
C VAL A 210 10.79 -1.32 12.58
N ARG A 211 9.92 -0.77 11.74
CA ARG A 211 10.13 0.53 11.12
C ARG A 211 9.81 1.66 12.09
N ASP A 212 10.80 2.49 12.30
CA ASP A 212 10.85 3.58 13.25
C ASP A 212 10.35 4.92 12.68
N GLU A 213 10.41 5.09 11.36
CA GLU A 213 10.24 6.40 10.72
C GLU A 213 8.84 6.66 10.16
N PHE A 214 7.91 5.70 10.24
CA PHE A 214 6.60 5.86 9.62
C PHE A 214 5.80 7.01 10.25
N GLY A 215 5.47 7.99 9.41
CA GLY A 215 4.73 9.20 9.76
C GLY A 215 5.51 10.17 10.64
N ALA A 216 6.83 9.98 10.79
CA ALA A 216 7.61 10.70 11.78
C ALA A 216 8.00 12.13 11.35
N HIS A 217 8.09 12.45 10.06
CA HIS A 217 8.61 13.76 9.63
C HIS A 217 8.00 14.21 8.28
N GLU A 218 7.12 15.21 8.30
CA GLU A 218 6.73 15.94 7.07
C GLU A 218 7.80 16.96 6.65
N GLU A 219 8.68 17.35 7.58
CA GLU A 219 9.75 18.31 7.35
C GLU A 219 11.06 17.57 7.13
N LEU A 220 11.56 17.60 5.89
CA LEU A 220 12.90 17.10 5.60
C LEU A 220 13.94 18.14 6.05
N PRO A 221 14.96 17.76 6.84
CA PRO A 221 16.08 18.65 7.09
C PRO A 221 16.77 18.97 5.75
N SER A 222 16.77 20.25 5.40
CA SER A 222 17.28 20.78 4.13
C SER A 222 18.77 20.45 3.99
N PRO A 223 19.10 19.56 3.04
CA PRO A 223 19.51 20.09 1.74
C PRO A 223 18.73 19.47 0.57
N CYS A 224 18.41 20.31 -0.43
CA CYS A 224 17.99 19.81 -1.74
C CYS A 224 19.05 18.84 -2.28
N PRO A 225 18.65 17.67 -2.80
CA PRO A 225 19.59 16.73 -3.41
C PRO A 225 20.24 17.38 -4.63
N VAL A 226 21.43 16.89 -4.98
CA VAL A 226 22.03 17.18 -6.28
C VAL A 226 21.09 16.65 -7.36
N LEU A 227 20.64 17.55 -8.25
CA LEU A 227 19.72 17.18 -9.32
C LEU A 227 20.50 16.61 -10.53
N PRO A 228 19.94 15.61 -11.23
CA PRO A 228 20.53 15.14 -12.48
C PRO A 228 20.61 16.25 -13.53
N ASP A 229 21.62 16.23 -14.39
CA ASP A 229 21.81 17.21 -15.46
C ASP A 229 20.57 17.30 -16.36
N ALA A 230 19.87 18.44 -16.31
CA ALA A 230 18.63 18.66 -17.05
C ALA A 230 18.83 18.68 -18.57
N ALA A 231 19.94 19.25 -19.06
CA ALA A 231 20.23 19.32 -20.49
C ALA A 231 20.54 17.91 -21.02
N ALA A 232 21.34 17.14 -20.28
CA ALA A 232 21.63 15.76 -20.62
C ALA A 232 20.35 14.91 -20.61
N ARG A 233 19.51 14.99 -19.57
CA ARG A 233 18.21 14.29 -19.52
C ARG A 233 17.34 14.62 -20.74
N GLN A 234 17.22 15.89 -21.09
CA GLN A 234 16.41 16.30 -22.25
C GLN A 234 16.98 15.75 -23.56
N GLN A 235 18.29 15.76 -23.72
CA GLN A 235 18.94 15.18 -24.90
C GLN A 235 18.70 13.68 -24.99
N ILE A 236 18.94 12.93 -23.90
CA ILE A 236 18.75 11.48 -23.84
C ILE A 236 17.28 11.14 -24.15
N TRP A 237 16.33 11.87 -23.58
CA TRP A 237 14.89 11.69 -23.80
C TRP A 237 14.53 11.82 -25.28
N LYS A 238 15.00 12.89 -25.94
CA LYS A 238 14.77 13.13 -27.38
C LYS A 238 15.44 12.05 -28.23
N SER A 239 16.66 11.66 -27.89
CA SER A 239 17.41 10.62 -28.61
C SER A 239 16.77 9.24 -28.53
N LEU A 240 16.08 8.94 -27.43
CA LEU A 240 15.29 7.71 -27.27
C LEU A 240 13.93 7.77 -27.98
N GLY A 241 13.55 8.92 -28.57
CA GLY A 241 12.27 9.10 -29.24
C GLY A 241 11.08 9.04 -28.28
N LEU A 242 11.27 9.36 -27.00
CA LEU A 242 10.18 9.41 -26.02
C LEU A 242 9.32 10.65 -26.26
N GLU A 243 8.00 10.49 -26.16
CA GLU A 243 7.03 11.57 -26.41
C GLU A 243 7.12 12.70 -25.36
N THR A 244 6.44 13.83 -25.60
CA THR A 244 6.43 14.95 -24.66
C THR A 244 5.90 14.54 -23.29
N ALA A 245 6.68 14.86 -22.25
CA ALA A 245 6.34 14.58 -20.87
C ALA A 245 5.03 15.29 -20.48
N GLY A 246 4.08 14.53 -19.93
CA GLY A 246 2.83 14.99 -19.33
C GLY A 246 2.60 14.22 -18.03
N VAL A 247 1.67 14.67 -17.17
CA VAL A 247 1.42 14.04 -15.85
C VAL A 247 1.21 12.53 -16.02
N PRO A 248 1.97 11.67 -15.30
CA PRO A 248 2.77 11.91 -14.08
C PRO A 248 4.24 12.25 -14.32
N PHE A 249 4.64 12.54 -15.56
CA PHE A 249 5.99 12.91 -15.94
C PHE A 249 6.05 14.43 -16.15
N PRO A 250 6.29 15.24 -15.12
CA PRO A 250 6.35 16.70 -15.28
C PRO A 250 7.59 17.15 -16.07
N GLY A 251 8.53 16.24 -16.32
CA GLY A 251 9.75 16.47 -17.08
C GLY A 251 10.39 15.17 -17.61
N CYS A 252 11.49 15.31 -18.35
CA CYS A 252 12.24 14.18 -18.90
C CYS A 252 12.85 13.33 -17.78
N PHE A 253 12.47 12.05 -17.69
CA PHE A 253 12.87 11.14 -16.60
C PHE A 253 12.51 11.65 -15.19
N GLU A 254 11.41 12.38 -15.08
CA GLU A 254 10.87 12.88 -13.82
C GLU A 254 9.53 12.20 -13.52
N LEU A 255 9.24 11.92 -12.25
CA LEU A 255 8.08 11.18 -11.78
C LEU A 255 7.42 11.93 -10.63
N THR A 256 6.16 12.36 -10.81
CA THR A 256 5.38 12.96 -9.73
C THR A 256 5.15 11.94 -8.61
N LEU A 257 5.38 12.38 -7.39
CA LEU A 257 5.15 11.57 -6.19
C LEU A 257 3.70 11.75 -5.69
N PRO A 258 3.07 10.68 -5.17
CA PRO A 258 1.79 10.81 -4.49
C PRO A 258 1.93 11.77 -3.29
N PRO A 259 1.00 12.72 -3.09
CA PRO A 259 1.09 13.71 -2.02
C PRO A 259 0.97 13.11 -0.62
N TRP A 260 0.47 11.88 -0.51
CA TRP A 260 0.33 11.12 0.74
C TRP A 260 1.52 10.19 1.01
N MET A 261 2.49 10.11 0.09
CA MET A 261 3.62 9.21 0.22
C MET A 261 4.53 9.65 1.38
N ASP A 262 4.88 8.71 2.26
CA ASP A 262 5.89 8.91 3.28
C ASP A 262 7.29 8.87 2.64
N PHE A 263 7.73 10.01 2.11
CA PHE A 263 9.03 10.10 1.44
C PHE A 263 10.20 9.79 2.38
N HIS A 264 10.06 10.17 3.65
CA HIS A 264 11.09 9.91 4.64
C HIS A 264 11.31 8.40 4.81
N ASP A 265 10.26 7.63 5.12
CA ASP A 265 10.39 6.19 5.29
C ASP A 265 10.75 5.45 3.99
N LEU A 266 10.21 5.88 2.86
CA LEU A 266 10.29 5.12 1.61
C LEU A 266 11.52 5.43 0.75
N VAL A 267 12.10 6.63 0.89
CA VAL A 267 13.22 7.10 0.05
C VAL A 267 14.39 7.61 0.88
N TYR A 268 14.15 8.55 1.79
CA TYR A 268 15.23 9.32 2.41
C TYR A 268 15.93 8.57 3.54
N GLY A 269 15.16 7.99 4.46
CA GLY A 269 15.63 7.44 5.72
C GLY A 269 16.02 8.52 6.74
N LYS A 270 16.23 8.12 8.00
CA LYS A 270 16.77 9.00 9.04
C LYS A 270 18.08 9.64 8.59
N ASP A 271 18.10 10.98 8.60
CA ASP A 271 19.25 11.79 8.21
C ASP A 271 19.79 11.46 6.80
N GLY A 272 18.92 10.99 5.89
CA GLY A 272 19.30 10.61 4.53
C GLY A 272 20.04 9.27 4.44
N ALA A 273 20.09 8.50 5.52
CA ALA A 273 20.85 7.25 5.58
C ALA A 273 20.41 6.28 4.48
N LEU A 274 19.11 5.96 4.41
CA LEU A 274 18.56 5.01 3.42
C LEU A 274 18.93 5.41 1.98
N PHE A 275 18.87 6.71 1.67
CA PHE A 275 19.25 7.23 0.36
C PHE A 275 20.76 7.11 0.10
N ALA A 276 21.59 7.43 1.08
CA ALA A 276 23.05 7.27 0.99
C ALA A 276 23.47 5.81 0.75
N GLU A 277 22.71 4.86 1.29
CA GLU A 277 22.95 3.43 1.07
C GLU A 277 22.77 3.00 -0.39
N ILE A 278 21.91 3.67 -1.18
CA ILE A 278 21.75 3.38 -2.60
C ILE A 278 23.08 3.54 -3.34
N LYS A 279 23.81 4.63 -3.06
CA LYS A 279 25.13 4.89 -3.66
C LYS A 279 26.21 4.02 -3.04
N ARG A 280 26.21 3.87 -1.70
CA ARG A 280 27.18 3.04 -0.97
C ARG A 280 27.16 1.59 -1.42
N ASP A 281 25.97 1.02 -1.60
CA ASP A 281 25.76 -0.38 -1.92
C ASP A 281 25.81 -0.63 -3.45
N ASN A 282 26.13 0.39 -4.27
CA ASN A 282 26.20 0.35 -5.74
C ASN A 282 24.92 -0.20 -6.40
N LEU A 283 23.76 0.23 -5.91
CA LEU A 283 22.45 -0.17 -6.46
C LEU A 283 22.10 0.57 -7.76
N ILE A 284 22.85 1.62 -8.06
CA ILE A 284 22.79 2.39 -9.30
C ILE A 284 24.20 2.58 -9.86
N ASP A 285 24.31 2.78 -11.17
CA ASP A 285 25.59 3.06 -11.82
C ASP A 285 26.20 4.37 -11.31
N LYS A 286 27.53 4.43 -11.23
CA LYS A 286 28.28 5.54 -10.61
C LYS A 286 28.13 6.88 -11.34
N ASP A 287 27.77 6.84 -12.62
CA ASP A 287 27.52 8.00 -13.47
C ASP A 287 26.06 8.44 -13.46
N LEU A 288 25.21 7.79 -12.65
CA LEU A 288 23.79 8.09 -12.50
C LEU A 288 23.47 8.58 -11.10
N ILE A 289 22.42 9.40 -11.00
CA ILE A 289 21.88 9.87 -9.73
C ILE A 289 20.35 9.87 -9.76
N ILE A 290 19.77 9.67 -8.58
CA ILE A 290 18.35 9.92 -8.30
C ILE A 290 18.28 11.23 -7.52
N GLY A 291 17.46 12.18 -7.98
CA GLY A 291 17.21 13.44 -7.27
C GLY A 291 15.72 13.64 -7.04
N TRP A 292 15.34 14.75 -6.40
CA TRP A 292 13.94 15.14 -6.23
C TRP A 292 13.73 16.64 -6.22
N ASN A 293 12.58 17.09 -6.72
CA ASN A 293 12.16 18.48 -6.59
C ASN A 293 11.40 18.68 -5.28
N MET A 294 11.60 19.87 -4.70
CA MET A 294 10.90 20.33 -3.51
C MET A 294 9.88 21.40 -3.90
N LEU A 295 8.69 21.33 -3.30
CA LEU A 295 7.68 22.38 -3.35
C LEU A 295 7.10 22.55 -1.95
N ASN A 296 7.20 23.76 -1.39
CA ASN A 296 6.78 24.05 -0.01
C ASN A 296 7.40 23.06 0.99
N ASP A 297 8.72 22.86 0.90
CA ASP A 297 9.50 21.96 1.76
C ASP A 297 9.08 20.48 1.70
N ARG A 298 8.29 20.09 0.69
CA ARG A 298 7.89 18.70 0.44
C ARG A 298 8.43 18.18 -0.89
N PRO A 299 8.93 16.93 -0.94
CA PRO A 299 9.25 16.28 -2.20
C PRO A 299 8.00 16.08 -3.05
N VAL A 300 8.04 16.55 -4.29
CA VAL A 300 6.90 16.43 -5.23
C VAL A 300 7.20 15.57 -6.44
N SER A 301 8.47 15.33 -6.75
CA SER A 301 8.86 14.43 -7.85
C SER A 301 10.22 13.79 -7.60
N LEU A 302 10.42 12.59 -8.14
CA LEU A 302 11.74 11.95 -8.29
C LEU A 302 12.27 12.15 -9.70
N MET A 303 13.56 12.30 -9.86
CA MET A 303 14.25 12.44 -11.14
C MET A 303 15.38 11.45 -11.25
N VAL A 304 15.59 10.94 -12.45
CA VAL A 304 16.71 10.04 -12.78
C VAL A 304 17.50 10.64 -13.93
N GLY A 305 18.83 10.60 -13.84
CA GLY A 305 19.67 11.01 -14.96
C GLY A 305 21.16 10.92 -14.65
N PRO A 306 22.01 11.44 -15.55
CA PRO A 306 23.43 11.53 -15.32
C PRO A 306 23.76 12.38 -14.08
N ASP A 307 24.67 11.89 -13.25
CA ASP A 307 25.22 12.61 -12.10
C ASP A 307 26.04 13.80 -12.61
N PRO A 308 25.67 15.08 -12.31
CA PRO A 308 26.39 16.24 -12.82
C PRO A 308 27.85 16.34 -12.33
N GLU A 309 28.21 15.60 -11.29
CA GLU A 309 29.58 15.54 -10.78
C GLU A 309 30.41 14.44 -11.46
N ALA A 310 29.78 13.52 -12.19
CA ALA A 310 30.45 12.46 -12.92
C ALA A 310 30.93 12.93 -14.30
N VAL A 311 32.01 12.30 -14.79
CA VAL A 311 32.47 12.49 -16.17
C VAL A 311 31.72 11.49 -17.06
N TYR A 312 30.91 11.98 -17.98
CA TYR A 312 30.17 11.18 -18.94
C TYR A 312 30.15 11.81 -20.34
N ASP A 313 29.93 10.98 -21.36
CA ASP A 313 29.61 11.43 -22.72
C ASP A 313 28.10 11.32 -22.93
N VAL A 314 27.43 12.46 -23.13
CA VAL A 314 25.99 12.49 -23.40
C VAL A 314 25.63 11.84 -24.75
N GLN A 315 26.60 11.56 -25.62
CA GLN A 315 26.40 10.77 -26.85
C GLN A 315 26.57 9.27 -26.64
N ASP A 316 27.00 8.82 -25.45
CA ASP A 316 27.12 7.40 -25.14
C ASP A 316 25.73 6.74 -25.07
N ARG A 317 25.45 5.87 -26.03
CA ARG A 317 24.20 5.10 -26.07
C ARG A 317 24.05 4.16 -24.89
N GLN A 318 25.14 3.71 -24.27
CA GLN A 318 25.06 2.87 -23.09
C GLN A 318 24.55 3.66 -21.89
N LEU A 319 25.03 4.90 -21.69
CA LEU A 319 24.47 5.82 -20.71
C LEU A 319 22.95 5.99 -20.90
N TRP A 320 22.48 6.15 -22.14
CA TRP A 320 21.05 6.32 -22.42
C TRP A 320 20.22 5.11 -21.97
N ILE A 321 20.73 3.91 -22.26
CA ILE A 321 20.09 2.66 -21.88
C ILE A 321 20.05 2.52 -20.36
N ARG A 322 21.15 2.85 -19.66
CA ARG A 322 21.23 2.80 -18.19
C ARG A 322 20.30 3.83 -17.52
N VAL A 323 20.26 5.07 -18.00
CA VAL A 323 19.31 6.10 -17.52
C VAL A 323 17.87 5.61 -17.66
N ARG A 324 17.51 5.08 -18.84
CA ARG A 324 16.17 4.55 -19.09
C ARG A 324 15.85 3.36 -18.18
N ALA A 325 16.79 2.43 -18.02
CA ALA A 325 16.60 1.26 -17.16
C ALA A 325 16.39 1.64 -15.70
N LEU A 326 17.19 2.56 -15.16
CA LEU A 326 17.03 3.04 -13.79
C LEU A 326 15.69 3.78 -13.61
N TRP A 327 15.34 4.68 -14.54
CA TRP A 327 14.06 5.38 -14.50
C TRP A 327 12.87 4.41 -14.49
N TRP A 328 12.96 3.33 -15.28
CA TRP A 328 11.94 2.28 -15.30
C TRP A 328 11.80 1.55 -13.97
N ARG A 329 12.91 1.19 -13.31
CA ARG A 329 12.87 0.59 -11.97
C ARG A 329 12.20 1.53 -10.95
N VAL A 330 12.47 2.84 -11.04
CA VAL A 330 11.80 3.82 -10.16
C VAL A 330 10.30 3.91 -10.47
N ILE A 331 9.88 3.84 -11.73
CA ILE A 331 8.44 3.76 -12.10
C ILE A 331 7.79 2.53 -11.47
N GLN A 332 8.38 1.35 -11.65
CA GLN A 332 7.80 0.12 -11.12
C GLN A 332 7.71 0.15 -9.59
N TRP A 333 8.74 0.64 -8.91
CA TRP A 333 8.68 0.91 -7.48
C TRP A 333 7.55 1.87 -7.10
N LEU A 334 7.40 2.97 -7.83
CA LEU A 334 6.37 3.99 -7.53
C LEU A 334 4.95 3.43 -7.71
N LEU A 335 4.73 2.52 -8.66
CA LEU A 335 3.46 1.82 -8.81
C LEU A 335 3.15 0.95 -7.59
N GLU A 336 4.17 0.24 -7.08
CA GLU A 336 4.02 -0.55 -5.85
C GLU A 336 3.65 0.37 -4.67
N VAL A 337 4.26 1.56 -4.59
CA VAL A 337 3.89 2.59 -3.61
C VAL A 337 2.43 2.99 -3.78
N TYR A 338 1.97 3.35 -4.98
CA TYR A 338 0.56 3.70 -5.26
C TYR A 338 -0.43 2.60 -4.89
N GLU A 339 -0.03 1.35 -5.04
CA GLU A 339 -0.82 0.21 -4.60
C GLU A 339 -0.85 0.05 -3.08
N GLY A 340 -0.04 0.81 -2.34
CA GLY A 340 0.08 0.80 -0.90
C GLY A 340 1.15 -0.14 -0.35
N ARG A 341 2.03 -0.66 -1.20
CA ARG A 341 3.06 -1.61 -0.78
C ARG A 341 4.22 -0.83 -0.16
N PRO A 342 4.74 -1.27 1.00
CA PRO A 342 5.65 -0.44 1.77
C PRO A 342 7.14 -0.69 1.45
N LEU A 343 7.48 -1.24 0.29
CA LEU A 343 8.86 -1.55 -0.04
C LEU A 343 9.65 -0.24 -0.26
N ARG A 344 10.75 -0.07 0.48
CA ARG A 344 11.64 1.09 0.36
C ARG A 344 12.35 1.08 -1.00
N LEU A 345 12.64 2.26 -1.56
CA LEU A 345 13.31 2.37 -2.87
C LEU A 345 14.64 1.61 -2.89
N LYS A 346 15.45 1.74 -1.84
CA LYS A 346 16.69 0.96 -1.68
C LYS A 346 16.45 -0.54 -1.80
N GLY A 347 15.51 -1.08 -1.01
CA GLY A 347 15.20 -2.51 -0.99
C GLY A 347 14.69 -2.98 -2.35
N TYR A 348 13.87 -2.18 -3.02
CA TYR A 348 13.40 -2.46 -4.37
C TYR A 348 14.55 -2.55 -5.39
N LEU A 349 15.44 -1.55 -5.41
CA LEU A 349 16.58 -1.54 -6.32
C LEU A 349 17.51 -2.74 -6.09
N PHE A 350 17.77 -3.08 -4.83
CA PHE A 350 18.54 -4.27 -4.46
C PHE A 350 17.90 -5.57 -4.97
N ILE A 351 16.59 -5.74 -4.77
CA ILE A 351 15.85 -6.91 -5.25
C ILE A 351 15.95 -7.02 -6.77
N MET A 352 15.69 -5.92 -7.48
CA MET A 352 15.72 -5.92 -8.95
C MET A 352 17.11 -6.20 -9.50
N GLN A 353 18.15 -5.57 -8.94
CA GLN A 353 19.53 -5.82 -9.35
C GLN A 353 19.94 -7.29 -9.13
N SER A 354 19.58 -7.85 -7.98
CA SER A 354 19.89 -9.24 -7.65
C SER A 354 19.16 -10.22 -8.56
N LEU A 355 17.87 -9.97 -8.83
CA LEU A 355 17.09 -10.78 -9.76
C LEU A 355 17.65 -10.71 -11.18
N GLU A 356 18.16 -9.56 -11.63
CA GLU A 356 18.79 -9.44 -12.95
C GLU A 356 20.11 -10.21 -13.05
N VAL A 357 20.87 -10.29 -11.95
CA VAL A 357 22.09 -11.11 -11.88
C VAL A 357 21.73 -12.60 -11.94
N GLU A 358 20.71 -13.03 -11.20
CA GLU A 358 20.31 -14.44 -11.10
C GLU A 358 19.55 -14.95 -12.34
N LEU A 359 18.61 -14.16 -12.84
CA LEU A 359 17.67 -14.57 -13.90
C LEU A 359 18.04 -14.00 -15.28
N GLY A 360 19.12 -13.22 -15.35
CA GLY A 360 19.48 -12.42 -16.52
C GLY A 360 18.61 -11.16 -16.63
N PRO A 361 18.77 -10.38 -17.72
CA PRO A 361 18.00 -9.17 -17.94
C PRO A 361 16.50 -9.49 -17.86
N ILE A 362 15.84 -9.00 -16.80
CA ILE A 362 14.40 -9.14 -16.60
C ILE A 362 13.75 -8.25 -17.65
N SER A 363 13.59 -8.84 -18.82
CA SER A 363 13.07 -8.21 -20.03
C SER A 363 11.57 -8.06 -19.87
N SER A 364 11.09 -7.33 -18.87
CA SER A 364 9.65 -7.24 -18.69
C SER A 364 9.06 -6.14 -19.55
N LEU A 365 9.66 -4.96 -19.70
CA LEU A 365 8.88 -3.83 -20.23
C LEU A 365 9.77 -2.81 -20.98
N SER A 366 10.03 -3.08 -22.27
CA SER A 366 10.66 -2.11 -23.20
C SER A 366 9.63 -1.25 -23.95
N ASP A 367 8.33 -1.45 -23.72
CA ASP A 367 7.26 -0.77 -24.47
C ASP A 367 6.80 0.50 -23.75
N PRO A 368 6.99 1.69 -24.35
CA PRO A 368 6.42 2.95 -23.85
C PRO A 368 4.92 2.90 -23.56
N LYS A 369 4.12 2.04 -24.22
CA LYS A 369 2.69 1.90 -23.92
C LYS A 369 2.40 1.34 -22.53
N GLN A 370 3.33 0.56 -21.98
CA GLN A 370 3.18 0.04 -20.63
C GLN A 370 3.30 1.17 -19.61
N LEU A 371 4.02 2.25 -19.93
CA LEU A 371 4.05 3.47 -19.12
C LEU A 371 2.67 4.13 -19.04
N GLU A 372 1.92 4.15 -20.15
CA GLU A 372 0.55 4.67 -20.19
C GLU A 372 -0.40 3.80 -19.36
N VAL A 373 -0.30 2.47 -19.49
CA VAL A 373 -1.08 1.53 -18.67
C VAL A 373 -0.76 1.72 -17.18
N CYS A 374 0.52 1.82 -16.83
CA CYS A 374 0.98 2.09 -15.47
C CYS A 374 0.42 3.42 -14.93
N TRP A 375 0.33 4.45 -15.79
CA TRP A 375 -0.30 5.71 -15.44
C TRP A 375 -1.81 5.58 -15.21
N GLU A 376 -2.53 4.86 -16.06
CA GLU A 376 -3.96 4.62 -15.87
C GLU A 376 -4.27 3.87 -14.56
N LEU A 377 -3.30 3.09 -14.07
CA LEU A 377 -3.38 2.39 -12.78
C LEU A 377 -3.11 3.30 -11.58
N VAL A 378 -2.52 4.48 -11.78
CA VAL A 378 -2.36 5.47 -10.71
C VAL A 378 -3.75 5.96 -10.27
N PRO A 379 -4.12 5.80 -8.98
CA PRO A 379 -5.43 6.22 -8.52
C PRO A 379 -5.67 7.71 -8.76
N ARG A 380 -6.75 8.04 -9.48
CA ARG A 380 -7.24 9.43 -9.64
C ARG A 380 -7.70 10.05 -8.31
N ASP A 381 -8.05 9.20 -7.34
CA ASP A 381 -8.48 9.59 -6.00
C ASP A 381 -7.33 9.40 -5.01
N ASN A 382 -6.62 10.51 -4.75
CA ASN A 382 -5.51 10.56 -3.79
C ASN A 382 -5.95 10.18 -2.37
N GLY A 383 -7.18 10.49 -1.95
CA GLY A 383 -7.65 10.19 -0.60
C GLY A 383 -7.89 8.69 -0.41
N LYS A 384 -8.53 8.05 -1.38
CA LYS A 384 -8.68 6.58 -1.40
C LYS A 384 -7.33 5.87 -1.46
N ALA A 385 -6.40 6.35 -2.29
CA ALA A 385 -5.06 5.80 -2.39
C ALA A 385 -4.30 5.91 -1.07
N ALA A 386 -4.32 7.09 -0.44
CA ALA A 386 -3.70 7.33 0.86
C ALA A 386 -4.21 6.36 1.94
N ARG A 387 -5.53 6.19 2.03
CA ARG A 387 -6.15 5.26 3.00
C ARG A 387 -5.76 3.81 2.72
N LYS A 388 -5.81 3.37 1.46
CA LYS A 388 -5.38 2.02 1.05
C LYS A 388 -3.90 1.78 1.38
N ALA A 389 -3.05 2.77 1.10
CA ALA A 389 -1.63 2.68 1.39
C ALA A 389 -1.34 2.59 2.88
N LYS A 390 -1.99 3.45 3.68
CA LYS A 390 -1.90 3.40 5.14
C LYS A 390 -2.38 2.06 5.71
N ALA A 391 -3.51 1.54 5.24
CA ALA A 391 -4.04 0.26 5.70
C ALA A 391 -3.08 -0.89 5.36
N LYS A 392 -2.66 -1.02 4.09
CA LYS A 392 -1.69 -2.05 3.68
C LYS A 392 -0.38 -1.96 4.44
N ARG A 393 0.11 -0.74 4.70
CA ARG A 393 1.31 -0.51 5.49
C ARG A 393 1.16 -1.06 6.91
N GLN A 394 0.10 -0.69 7.60
CA GLN A 394 -0.20 -1.16 8.96
C GLN A 394 -0.36 -2.68 9.01
N THR A 395 -1.03 -3.26 8.01
CA THR A 395 -1.15 -4.71 7.87
C THR A 395 0.22 -5.36 7.70
N PHE A 396 1.08 -4.82 6.84
CA PHE A 396 2.43 -5.32 6.64
C PHE A 396 3.25 -5.25 7.93
N ASP A 397 3.23 -4.12 8.65
CA ASP A 397 3.98 -3.95 9.90
C ASP A 397 3.50 -4.92 11.00
N ARG A 398 2.22 -5.26 11.00
CA ARG A 398 1.66 -6.29 11.90
C ARG A 398 2.08 -7.71 11.51
N GLN A 399 2.18 -8.00 10.22
CA GLN A 399 2.53 -9.33 9.70
C GLN A 399 4.03 -9.60 9.75
N MET A 400 4.85 -8.55 9.67
CA MET A 400 6.30 -8.66 9.56
C MET A 400 6.94 -9.48 10.70
N PRO A 401 6.58 -9.33 11.98
CA PRO A 401 7.16 -10.15 13.05
C PRO A 401 6.79 -11.63 12.93
N GLU A 402 5.59 -11.97 12.45
CA GLU A 402 5.19 -13.37 12.21
C GLU A 402 6.04 -13.99 11.09
N ILE A 403 6.18 -13.28 9.97
CA ILE A 403 7.00 -13.75 8.84
C ILE A 403 8.46 -13.88 9.24
N HIS A 404 9.00 -12.92 10.01
CA HIS A 404 10.37 -12.99 10.52
C HIS A 404 10.58 -14.22 11.40
N ALA A 405 9.63 -14.56 12.27
CA ALA A 405 9.69 -15.79 13.07
C ALA A 405 9.80 -17.06 12.20
N ILE A 406 9.06 -17.10 11.09
CA ILE A 406 9.06 -18.21 10.12
C ILE A 406 10.37 -18.25 9.32
N LEU A 407 10.90 -17.11 8.86
CA LEU A 407 12.14 -17.05 8.08
C LEU A 407 13.40 -17.40 8.88
N MET A 408 13.33 -17.33 10.22
CA MET A 408 14.36 -17.83 11.14
C MET A 408 14.29 -19.35 11.38
N GLU A 409 13.33 -20.04 10.76
CA GLU A 409 13.27 -21.50 10.84
C GLU A 409 14.12 -22.15 9.74
N PRO A 410 14.58 -23.40 9.95
CA PRO A 410 15.30 -24.15 8.94
C PRO A 410 14.52 -24.23 7.63
N ARG A 411 15.21 -24.05 6.49
CA ARG A 411 14.59 -24.06 5.15
C ARG A 411 13.66 -25.25 4.88
N GLN A 412 13.98 -26.41 5.45
CA GLN A 412 13.22 -27.65 5.26
C GLN A 412 11.77 -27.54 5.72
N ILE A 413 11.49 -26.70 6.73
CA ILE A 413 10.15 -26.51 7.28
C ILE A 413 9.58 -25.12 7.00
N MET A 414 10.45 -24.13 6.72
CA MET A 414 10.10 -22.73 6.54
C MET A 414 9.07 -22.50 5.41
N THR A 415 9.22 -23.17 4.26
CA THR A 415 8.24 -23.04 3.16
C THR A 415 6.87 -23.58 3.53
N ALA A 416 6.79 -24.72 4.23
CA ALA A 416 5.52 -25.29 4.70
C ALA A 416 4.84 -24.38 5.74
N LEU A 417 5.62 -23.77 6.63
CA LEU A 417 5.13 -22.78 7.60
C LEU A 417 4.59 -21.52 6.90
N LEU A 418 5.27 -21.02 5.86
CA LEU A 418 4.79 -19.88 5.06
C LEU A 418 3.50 -20.22 4.33
N GLU A 419 3.39 -21.42 3.75
CA GLU A 419 2.16 -21.86 3.08
C GLU A 419 0.99 -21.94 4.07
N GLU A 420 1.18 -22.59 5.22
CA GLU A 420 0.15 -22.65 6.28
C GLU A 420 -0.22 -21.25 6.76
N TRP A 421 0.76 -20.38 6.96
CA TRP A 421 0.53 -19.01 7.38
C TRP A 421 -0.29 -18.23 6.36
N ILE A 422 0.00 -18.34 5.05
CA ILE A 422 -0.81 -17.72 4.00
C ILE A 422 -2.24 -18.28 4.04
N ASP A 423 -2.38 -19.60 4.09
CA ASP A 423 -3.67 -20.27 3.95
C ASP A 423 -4.59 -20.04 5.17
N ARG A 424 -4.01 -19.86 6.37
CA ARG A 424 -4.74 -19.56 7.63
C ARG A 424 -5.57 -18.28 7.55
N ALA A 425 -5.20 -17.33 6.70
CA ALA A 425 -5.95 -16.08 6.54
C ALA A 425 -7.22 -16.23 5.70
N GLY A 426 -7.35 -17.34 4.97
CA GLY A 426 -8.38 -17.54 3.97
C GLY A 426 -8.02 -16.89 2.63
N LEU A 427 -8.70 -17.35 1.57
CA LEU A 427 -8.41 -16.99 0.18
C LEU A 427 -8.47 -15.46 -0.07
N GLU A 428 -9.32 -14.74 0.65
CA GLU A 428 -9.50 -13.29 0.52
C GLU A 428 -8.23 -12.49 0.88
N PHE A 429 -7.41 -13.01 1.80
CA PHE A 429 -6.21 -12.33 2.29
C PHE A 429 -4.92 -13.02 1.86
N ALA A 430 -5.01 -14.15 1.16
CA ALA A 430 -3.87 -14.95 0.75
C ALA A 430 -2.90 -14.16 -0.15
N GLU A 431 -3.41 -13.38 -1.11
CA GLU A 431 -2.57 -12.53 -1.96
C GLU A 431 -1.82 -11.45 -1.17
N GLN A 432 -2.50 -10.78 -0.23
CA GLN A 432 -1.87 -9.77 0.62
C GLN A 432 -0.77 -10.38 1.50
N ARG A 433 -1.00 -11.57 2.05
CA ARG A 433 0.01 -12.30 2.82
C ARG A 433 1.18 -12.76 1.95
N LEU A 434 0.90 -13.24 0.74
CA LEU A 434 1.92 -13.62 -0.22
C LEU A 434 2.81 -12.44 -0.59
N ASP A 435 2.22 -11.26 -0.81
CA ASP A 435 2.95 -10.01 -1.04
C ASP A 435 3.87 -9.67 0.14
N ALA A 436 3.38 -9.82 1.38
CA ALA A 436 4.17 -9.56 2.57
C ALA A 436 5.38 -10.51 2.69
N VAL A 437 5.18 -11.81 2.42
CA VAL A 437 6.24 -12.82 2.38
C VAL A 437 7.26 -12.49 1.30
N ARG A 438 6.79 -12.13 0.10
CA ARG A 438 7.65 -11.75 -1.02
C ARG A 438 8.63 -10.66 -0.62
N TYR A 439 8.15 -9.61 0.05
CA TYR A 439 9.02 -8.50 0.44
C TYR A 439 9.95 -8.84 1.60
N ALA A 440 9.44 -9.53 2.60
CA ALA A 440 10.22 -9.94 3.76
C ALA A 440 11.40 -10.83 3.34
N TRP A 441 11.13 -11.83 2.52
CA TRP A 441 12.14 -12.80 2.08
C TRP A 441 13.07 -12.23 1.01
N ALA A 442 12.54 -11.44 0.07
CA ALA A 442 13.37 -10.91 -1.01
C ALA A 442 14.46 -9.93 -0.55
N ILE A 443 14.40 -9.39 0.68
CA ILE A 443 15.51 -8.59 1.24
C ILE A 443 16.75 -9.46 1.49
N GLU A 444 16.57 -10.73 1.84
CA GLU A 444 17.67 -11.67 2.08
C GLU A 444 18.01 -12.48 0.83
N GLU A 445 16.99 -12.97 0.12
CA GLU A 445 17.16 -13.88 -1.03
C GLU A 445 16.18 -13.58 -2.17
N PRO A 446 16.43 -12.50 -2.94
CA PRO A 446 15.56 -12.05 -4.02
C PRO A 446 15.08 -13.16 -4.95
N GLY A 447 15.99 -13.95 -5.54
CA GLY A 447 15.61 -14.94 -6.55
C GLY A 447 14.93 -16.20 -6.02
N VAL A 448 15.20 -16.59 -4.78
CA VAL A 448 14.49 -17.71 -4.13
C VAL A 448 13.07 -17.27 -3.78
N ALA A 449 12.94 -16.12 -3.12
CA ALA A 449 11.65 -15.53 -2.77
C ALA A 449 10.76 -15.32 -4.00
N TRP A 450 11.32 -14.78 -5.09
CA TRP A 450 10.59 -14.54 -6.33
C TRP A 450 10.01 -15.83 -6.93
N ARG A 451 10.84 -16.87 -7.08
CA ARG A 451 10.42 -18.15 -7.65
C ARG A 451 9.34 -18.82 -6.81
N TRP A 452 9.54 -18.85 -5.48
CA TRP A 452 8.57 -19.45 -4.57
C TRP A 452 7.24 -18.69 -4.58
N CYS A 453 7.27 -17.35 -4.55
CA CYS A 453 6.05 -16.55 -4.59
C CYS A 453 5.29 -16.70 -5.91
N LEU A 454 5.99 -16.82 -7.04
CA LEU A 454 5.37 -17.07 -8.34
C LEU A 454 4.62 -18.41 -8.34
N GLU A 455 5.28 -19.48 -7.88
CA GLU A 455 4.66 -20.80 -7.80
C GLU A 455 3.44 -20.83 -6.86
N LYS A 456 3.52 -20.16 -5.70
CA LYS A 456 2.38 -20.06 -4.78
C LYS A 456 1.25 -19.21 -5.36
N HIS A 457 1.55 -18.13 -6.08
CA HIS A 457 0.53 -17.32 -6.77
C HIS A 457 -0.22 -18.14 -7.83
N ASP A 458 0.49 -18.93 -8.63
CA ASP A 458 -0.11 -19.81 -9.63
C ASP A 458 -1.02 -20.87 -8.98
N LYS A 459 -0.61 -21.42 -7.83
CA LYS A 459 -1.44 -22.36 -7.05
C LYS A 459 -2.72 -21.71 -6.51
N LEU A 460 -2.64 -20.47 -6.01
CA LEU A 460 -3.81 -19.73 -5.50
C LEU A 460 -4.82 -19.41 -6.60
N ASN A 461 -4.36 -19.19 -7.83
CA ASN A 461 -5.20 -18.85 -8.98
C ASN A 461 -5.62 -20.03 -9.84
N SER A 462 -5.04 -21.21 -9.61
CA SER A 462 -5.45 -22.43 -10.29
C SER A 462 -6.84 -22.87 -9.81
N PRO A 463 -7.77 -23.24 -10.72
CA PRO A 463 -9.07 -23.74 -10.33
C PRO A 463 -8.89 -25.01 -9.47
N SER A 464 -9.49 -25.03 -8.28
CA SER A 464 -9.47 -26.22 -7.44
C SER A 464 -10.05 -27.39 -8.24
N PRO A 465 -9.33 -28.54 -8.30
CA PRO A 465 -9.75 -29.70 -9.07
C PRO A 465 -11.10 -30.29 -8.62
#